data_AF-A0A315VRX4-F1
#
_entry.id   AF-A0A315VRX4-F1
#
_cell.length_a   1.000
_cell.length_b   1.000
_cell.length_c   1.000
_cell.angle_alpha   90.00
_cell.angle_beta   90.00
_cell.angle_gamma   90.00
#
_symmetry.space_group_name_H-M   'P 1'
#
loop_
_entity.id
_entity.type
_entity.pdbx_description
1 polymer ?
#
loop_
_entity_poly.entity_id
_entity_poly.type
_entity_poly.pdbx_seq_one_letter_code
_entity_poly.pdbx_strand_id
1 'polypeptide(L)'
;ETLENHLESLKKQRDAVKHRLKKLAARQSEITKKSAAVRENVAMKYQEIHMVLEEDLRLTLSHLEMEERAAISALDGLMERNCALIQEIEQDLARLSLVLEHCDTEPDSMSFVLHAELDDTETADRVLDVLNQSDPSCVSLDEAKASQILSLTNSMLLLVCSQTPLMKKLLKSCQFPHHLSSLHRYLFRKHFILNFLHFFPDSSEVHLDPETAHPKLVISPKCDSVSYTDAWQKLPDQPGRFDTTLNVISLQGFSFGRHYWEIDVTGKTYWELGVTYPTIPRKGVSEECWLGRGAVSWCVEFFDGEYTAWHGGVPHQLPFTKRFCRIGVMCSFPGGLVTFLEADKMTPLFSFCAGTFSECLHLALCPGHNHSGTNSSPIVICNASSPTSDL
;
A
#
# COMPACT_ATOMS: atom_id res chain seq x y z
N GLU A 1 -51.96 -6.38 -64.56
CA GLU A 1 -51.45 -5.08 -64.06
C GLU A 1 -51.36 -4.96 -62.52
N THR A 2 -52.45 -4.95 -61.74
CA THR A 2 -52.38 -4.75 -60.26
C THR A 2 -51.69 -5.88 -59.49
N LEU A 3 -51.93 -7.15 -59.86
CA LEU A 3 -51.27 -8.31 -59.25
C LEU A 3 -49.78 -8.41 -59.61
N GLU A 4 -49.42 -8.06 -60.85
CA GLU A 4 -48.02 -8.07 -61.31
C GLU A 4 -47.19 -7.00 -60.61
N ASN A 5 -47.76 -5.80 -60.43
CA ASN A 5 -47.13 -4.73 -59.65
C ASN A 5 -46.92 -5.11 -58.18
N HIS A 6 -47.87 -5.83 -57.58
CA HIS A 6 -47.74 -6.33 -56.21
C HIS A 6 -46.66 -7.42 -56.10
N LEU A 7 -46.61 -8.37 -57.05
CA LEU A 7 -45.58 -9.39 -57.11
C LEU A 7 -44.17 -8.79 -57.21
N GLU A 8 -44.00 -7.77 -58.06
CA GLU A 8 -42.70 -7.12 -58.23
C GLU A 8 -42.26 -6.33 -56.99
N SER A 9 -43.21 -5.68 -56.31
CA SER A 9 -42.98 -5.04 -55.00
C SER A 9 -42.50 -6.05 -53.95
N LEU A 10 -43.16 -7.21 -53.84
CA LEU A 10 -42.76 -8.27 -52.90
C LEU A 10 -41.38 -8.85 -53.20
N LYS A 11 -41.00 -9.02 -54.48
CA LYS A 11 -39.64 -9.43 -54.86
C LYS A 11 -38.59 -8.41 -54.40
N LYS A 12 -38.84 -7.11 -54.63
CA LYS A 12 -37.94 -6.03 -54.19
C LYS A 12 -37.79 -5.99 -52.68
N GLN A 13 -38.89 -6.15 -51.94
CA GLN A 13 -38.87 -6.26 -50.47
C GLN A 13 -38.05 -7.47 -50.00
N ARG A 14 -38.30 -8.66 -50.57
CA ARG A 14 -37.53 -9.88 -50.27
C ARG A 14 -36.04 -9.67 -50.48
N ASP A 15 -35.64 -9.04 -51.59
CA ASP A 15 -34.22 -8.86 -51.93
C ASP A 15 -33.55 -7.82 -51.01
N ALA A 16 -34.28 -6.77 -50.60
CA ALA A 16 -33.83 -5.84 -49.57
C ALA A 16 -33.63 -6.53 -48.21
N VAL A 17 -34.54 -7.42 -47.81
CA VAL A 17 -34.40 -8.22 -46.57
C VAL A 17 -33.22 -9.19 -46.67
N LYS A 18 -33.02 -9.88 -47.80
CA LYS A 18 -31.84 -10.74 -48.03
C LYS A 18 -30.54 -9.96 -47.94
N HIS A 19 -30.48 -8.77 -48.51
CA HIS A 19 -29.30 -7.90 -48.41
C HIS A 19 -29.04 -7.48 -46.96
N ARG A 20 -30.10 -7.10 -46.22
CA ARG A 20 -29.99 -6.79 -44.79
C ARG A 20 -29.47 -7.98 -43.98
N LEU A 21 -29.95 -9.20 -44.27
CA LEU A 21 -29.50 -10.42 -43.61
C LEU A 21 -28.00 -10.66 -43.83
N LYS A 22 -27.49 -10.46 -45.06
CA LYS A 22 -26.05 -10.53 -45.34
C LYS A 22 -25.25 -9.51 -44.54
N LYS A 23 -25.74 -8.27 -44.43
CA LYS A 23 -25.09 -7.20 -43.64
C LYS A 23 -25.06 -7.53 -42.14
N LEU A 24 -26.15 -8.09 -41.60
CA LEU A 24 -26.22 -8.54 -40.21
C LEU A 24 -25.24 -9.70 -39.94
N ALA A 25 -25.16 -10.69 -40.84
CA ALA A 25 -24.20 -11.80 -40.72
C ALA A 25 -22.74 -11.31 -40.76
N ALA A 26 -22.42 -10.37 -41.65
CA ALA A 26 -21.09 -9.75 -41.69
C ALA A 26 -20.77 -9.01 -40.38
N ARG A 27 -21.74 -8.26 -39.84
CA ARG A 27 -21.57 -7.55 -38.56
C ARG A 27 -21.42 -8.51 -37.38
N GLN A 28 -22.15 -9.61 -37.37
CA GLN A 28 -22.02 -10.67 -36.35
C GLN A 28 -20.61 -11.27 -36.36
N SER A 29 -20.07 -11.59 -37.54
CA SER A 29 -18.71 -12.08 -37.71
C SER A 29 -17.67 -11.07 -37.22
N GLU A 30 -17.82 -9.79 -37.58
CA GLU A 30 -16.94 -8.70 -37.14
C GLU A 30 -16.91 -8.54 -35.60
N ILE A 31 -18.09 -8.51 -34.96
CA ILE A 31 -18.22 -8.40 -33.49
C ILE A 31 -17.58 -9.62 -32.82
N THR A 32 -17.80 -10.83 -33.36
CA THR A 32 -17.25 -12.07 -32.81
C THR A 32 -15.72 -12.06 -32.86
N LYS A 33 -15.15 -11.64 -33.99
CA LYS A 33 -13.69 -11.52 -34.16
C LYS A 33 -13.09 -10.49 -33.19
N LYS A 34 -13.69 -9.29 -33.07
CA LYS A 34 -13.23 -8.25 -32.15
C LYS A 34 -13.31 -8.70 -30.68
N SER A 35 -14.41 -9.34 -30.30
CA SER A 35 -14.60 -9.87 -28.95
C SER A 35 -13.61 -10.99 -28.62
N ALA A 36 -13.32 -11.89 -29.56
CA ALA A 36 -12.30 -12.92 -29.38
C ALA A 36 -10.91 -12.31 -29.13
N ALA A 37 -10.50 -11.32 -29.94
CA ALA A 37 -9.21 -10.66 -29.77
C ALA A 37 -9.07 -9.95 -28.40
N VAL A 38 -10.11 -9.24 -27.95
CA VAL A 38 -10.08 -8.61 -26.61
C VAL A 38 -10.00 -9.65 -25.50
N ARG A 39 -10.76 -10.76 -25.59
CA ARG A 39 -10.70 -11.85 -24.60
C ARG A 39 -9.31 -12.48 -24.51
N GLU A 40 -8.69 -12.73 -25.66
CA GLU A 40 -7.33 -13.29 -25.74
C GLU A 40 -6.31 -12.33 -25.11
N ASN A 41 -6.36 -11.04 -25.47
CA ASN A 41 -5.47 -10.03 -24.89
C ASN A 41 -5.62 -9.93 -23.36
N VAL A 42 -6.86 -9.91 -22.84
CA VAL A 42 -7.10 -9.87 -21.40
C VAL A 42 -6.59 -11.15 -20.73
N ALA A 43 -6.87 -12.33 -21.30
CA ALA A 43 -6.39 -13.60 -20.76
C ALA A 43 -4.86 -13.66 -20.70
N MET A 44 -4.17 -13.22 -21.76
CA MET A 44 -2.71 -13.14 -21.80
C MET A 44 -2.16 -12.22 -20.70
N LYS A 45 -2.77 -11.05 -20.46
CA LYS A 45 -2.34 -10.15 -19.38
C LYS A 45 -2.54 -10.73 -17.98
N TYR A 46 -3.61 -11.47 -17.75
CA TYR A 46 -3.78 -12.18 -16.47
C TYR A 46 -2.77 -13.32 -16.29
N GLN A 47 -2.39 -14.00 -17.37
CA GLN A 47 -1.34 -15.02 -17.33
C GLN A 47 0.03 -14.39 -17.03
N GLU A 48 0.36 -13.26 -17.65
CA GLU A 48 1.57 -12.47 -17.32
C GLU A 48 1.59 -12.07 -15.84
N ILE A 49 0.48 -11.54 -15.31
CA ILE A 49 0.36 -11.18 -13.89
C ILE A 49 0.58 -12.40 -12.99
N HIS A 50 0.01 -13.56 -13.33
CA HIS A 50 0.19 -14.79 -12.56
C HIS A 50 1.67 -15.20 -12.51
N MET A 51 2.35 -15.23 -13.66
CA MET A 51 3.77 -15.58 -13.72
C MET A 51 4.64 -14.65 -12.89
N VAL A 52 4.36 -13.33 -12.92
CA VAL A 52 5.10 -12.34 -12.12
C VAL A 52 4.88 -12.58 -10.63
N LEU A 53 3.65 -12.84 -10.20
CA LEU A 53 3.33 -13.11 -8.79
C LEU A 53 3.92 -14.44 -8.30
N GLU A 54 3.94 -15.47 -9.14
CA GLU A 54 4.59 -16.75 -8.81
C GLU A 54 6.10 -16.60 -8.66
N GLU A 55 6.74 -15.83 -9.54
CA GLU A 55 8.18 -15.59 -9.47
C GLU A 55 8.54 -14.74 -8.25
N ASP A 56 7.76 -13.71 -7.92
CA ASP A 56 7.92 -12.90 -6.71
C ASP A 56 7.80 -13.75 -5.43
N LEU A 57 6.79 -14.64 -5.37
CA LEU A 57 6.63 -15.59 -4.28
C LEU A 57 7.85 -16.51 -4.17
N ARG A 58 8.32 -17.06 -5.30
CA ARG A 58 9.48 -17.96 -5.33
C ARG A 58 10.74 -17.27 -4.82
N LEU A 59 11.01 -16.04 -5.27
CA LEU A 59 12.16 -15.27 -4.83
C LEU A 59 12.10 -14.93 -3.34
N THR A 60 10.92 -14.51 -2.85
CA THR A 60 10.70 -14.17 -1.44
C THR A 60 10.95 -15.37 -0.53
N LEU A 61 10.35 -16.53 -0.84
CA LEU A 61 10.56 -17.75 -0.06
C LEU A 61 12.01 -18.22 -0.11
N SER A 62 12.63 -18.20 -1.29
CA SER A 62 14.04 -18.57 -1.44
C SER A 62 14.98 -17.70 -0.61
N HIS A 63 14.66 -16.41 -0.44
CA HIS A 63 15.45 -15.49 0.39
C HIS A 63 15.32 -15.83 1.87
N LEU A 64 14.09 -16.03 2.36
CA LEU A 64 13.82 -16.40 3.76
C LEU A 64 14.48 -17.73 4.13
N GLU A 65 14.40 -18.74 3.25
CA GLU A 65 15.08 -20.02 3.44
C GLU A 65 16.61 -19.88 3.43
N MET A 66 17.17 -18.97 2.62
CA MET A 66 18.61 -18.72 2.60
C MET A 66 19.08 -18.08 3.91
N GLU A 67 18.32 -17.14 4.45
CA GLU A 67 18.60 -16.49 5.73
C GLU A 67 18.51 -17.49 6.89
N GLU A 68 17.48 -18.34 6.91
CA GLU A 68 17.35 -19.45 7.86
C GLU A 68 18.54 -20.40 7.80
N ARG A 69 18.90 -20.89 6.60
CA ARG A 69 20.06 -21.79 6.43
C ARG A 69 21.37 -21.15 6.88
N ALA A 70 21.56 -19.85 6.60
CA ALA A 70 22.75 -19.13 7.03
C ALA A 70 22.83 -19.02 8.56
N ALA A 71 21.70 -18.72 9.22
CA ALA A 71 21.63 -18.68 10.68
C ALA A 71 21.91 -20.06 11.31
N ILE A 72 21.30 -21.12 10.78
CA ILE A 72 21.55 -22.50 11.25
C ILE A 72 23.01 -22.88 11.06
N SER A 73 23.59 -22.63 9.87
CA SER A 73 24.99 -22.95 9.60
C SER A 73 25.95 -22.17 10.51
N ALA A 74 25.62 -20.94 10.89
CA ALA A 74 26.39 -20.17 11.85
C ALA A 74 26.35 -20.80 13.24
N LEU A 75 25.16 -21.24 13.69
CA LEU A 75 24.98 -21.95 14.97
C LEU A 75 25.73 -23.28 14.98
N ASP A 76 25.65 -24.08 13.91
CA ASP A 76 26.41 -25.33 13.78
C ASP A 76 27.91 -25.08 13.96
N GLY A 77 28.45 -24.04 13.32
CA GLY A 77 29.85 -23.64 13.49
C GLY A 77 30.22 -23.13 14.90
N LEU A 78 29.26 -22.61 15.67
CA LEU A 78 29.45 -22.31 17.10
C LEU A 78 29.45 -23.59 17.94
N MET A 79 28.53 -24.51 17.65
CA MET A 79 28.40 -25.79 18.34
C MET A 79 29.64 -26.66 18.13
N GLU A 80 30.16 -26.76 16.91
CA GLU A 80 31.38 -27.51 16.59
C GLU A 80 32.59 -27.01 17.39
N ARG A 81 32.78 -25.68 17.48
CA ARG A 81 33.86 -25.07 18.26
C ARG A 81 33.73 -25.36 19.76
N ASN A 82 32.52 -25.29 20.31
CA ASN A 82 32.27 -25.63 21.71
C ASN A 82 32.49 -27.12 21.99
N CYS A 83 32.05 -28.01 21.11
CA CYS A 83 32.29 -29.44 21.22
C CYS A 83 33.80 -29.78 21.19
N ALA A 84 34.57 -29.13 20.31
CA ALA A 84 36.02 -29.31 20.26
C ALA A 84 36.69 -28.85 21.58
N LEU A 85 36.28 -27.70 22.12
CA LEU A 85 36.79 -27.21 23.39
C LEU A 85 36.44 -28.15 24.56
N ILE A 86 35.21 -28.68 24.58
CA ILE A 86 34.80 -29.68 25.59
C ILE A 86 35.71 -30.91 25.52
N GLN A 87 36.02 -31.42 24.31
CA GLN A 87 36.92 -32.56 24.16
C GLN A 87 38.35 -32.26 24.64
N GLU A 88 38.86 -31.06 24.40
CA GLU A 88 40.17 -30.63 24.93
C GLU A 88 40.15 -30.60 26.47
N ILE A 89 39.12 -29.99 27.07
CA ILE A 89 38.96 -29.95 28.52
C ILE A 89 38.86 -31.36 29.10
N GLU A 90 38.09 -32.25 28.48
CA GLU A 90 37.95 -33.64 28.92
C GLU A 90 39.28 -34.41 28.84
N GLN A 91 40.10 -34.17 27.82
CA GLN A 91 41.44 -34.75 27.71
C GLN A 91 42.38 -34.25 28.81
N ASP A 92 42.36 -32.95 29.11
CA ASP A 92 43.16 -32.36 30.18
C ASP A 92 42.73 -32.90 31.56
N LEU A 93 41.42 -32.98 31.81
CA LEU A 93 40.86 -33.59 33.03
C LEU A 93 41.30 -35.05 33.20
N ALA A 94 41.30 -35.85 32.13
CA ALA A 94 41.74 -37.24 32.17
C ALA A 94 43.25 -37.37 32.47
N ARG A 95 44.09 -36.49 31.89
CA ARG A 95 45.54 -36.45 32.16
C ARG A 95 45.83 -36.09 33.61
N LEU A 96 45.19 -35.03 34.12
CA LEU A 96 45.35 -34.62 35.52
C LEU A 96 44.87 -35.69 36.50
N SER A 97 43.78 -36.40 36.19
CA SER A 97 43.27 -37.50 37.02
C SER A 97 44.29 -38.64 37.15
N LEU A 98 44.98 -39.01 36.06
CA LEU A 98 46.04 -40.03 36.07
C LEU A 98 47.26 -39.62 36.90
N VAL A 99 47.64 -38.33 36.84
CA VAL A 99 48.73 -37.77 37.64
C VAL A 99 48.39 -37.81 39.13
N LEU A 100 47.16 -37.44 39.50
CA LEU A 100 46.69 -37.49 40.88
C LEU A 100 46.73 -38.92 41.46
N GLU A 101 46.29 -39.93 40.71
CA GLU A 101 46.39 -41.34 41.13
C GLU A 101 47.84 -41.82 41.33
N HIS A 102 48.79 -41.34 40.51
CA HIS A 102 50.22 -41.66 40.67
C HIS A 102 50.85 -40.95 41.88
N CYS A 103 50.43 -39.73 42.19
CA CYS A 103 50.94 -39.01 43.37
C CYS A 103 50.51 -39.64 44.70
N ASP A 104 49.36 -40.31 44.74
CA ASP A 104 48.90 -41.05 45.94
C ASP A 104 49.67 -42.35 46.21
N THR A 105 50.44 -42.85 45.23
CA THR A 105 51.17 -44.13 45.33
C THR A 105 52.68 -43.99 45.60
N GLU A 106 53.33 -42.89 45.18
CA GLU A 106 54.75 -42.61 45.49
C GLU A 106 55.01 -41.11 45.83
N PRO A 107 55.09 -40.73 47.12
CA PRO A 107 55.20 -39.33 47.55
C PRO A 107 56.53 -38.64 47.18
N ASP A 108 57.64 -39.37 47.04
CA ASP A 108 58.99 -38.79 46.93
C ASP A 108 59.34 -38.27 45.52
N SER A 109 58.49 -38.48 44.50
CA SER A 109 58.70 -38.00 43.12
C SER A 109 58.09 -36.61 42.83
N MET A 110 57.52 -35.96 43.86
CA MET A 110 56.72 -34.72 43.78
C MET A 110 57.37 -33.53 43.04
N SER A 111 58.69 -33.39 43.03
CA SER A 111 59.34 -32.16 42.55
C SER A 111 59.45 -32.02 41.03
N PHE A 112 59.29 -33.11 40.26
CA PHE A 112 59.52 -33.10 38.81
C PHE A 112 58.24 -32.85 37.99
N VAL A 113 57.08 -33.29 38.50
CA VAL A 113 55.81 -33.23 37.74
C VAL A 113 55.13 -31.86 37.86
N LEU A 114 55.24 -31.21 39.02
CA LEU A 114 54.56 -29.93 39.32
C LEU A 114 55.04 -28.73 38.47
N HIS A 115 56.16 -28.83 37.76
CA HIS A 115 56.69 -27.73 36.94
C HIS A 115 56.42 -27.86 35.43
N ALA A 116 55.93 -29.01 34.94
CA ALA A 116 55.78 -29.26 33.51
C ALA A 116 54.35 -29.13 32.96
N GLU A 117 53.31 -29.17 33.81
CA GLU A 117 51.93 -29.44 33.36
C GLU A 117 50.86 -28.45 33.86
N LEU A 118 51.23 -27.34 34.50
CA LEU A 118 50.27 -26.34 34.99
C LEU A 118 50.53 -24.94 34.41
N ASP A 119 50.31 -24.79 33.10
CA ASP A 119 50.03 -23.46 32.51
C ASP A 119 48.50 -23.27 32.41
N ASP A 120 47.86 -23.21 33.58
CA ASP A 120 46.40 -23.10 33.75
C ASP A 120 45.83 -21.82 33.09
N THR A 121 46.69 -20.81 32.91
CA THR A 121 46.36 -19.51 32.33
C THR A 121 46.06 -19.57 30.84
N GLU A 122 46.77 -20.40 30.06
CA GLU A 122 46.55 -20.51 28.61
C GLU A 122 45.22 -21.20 28.30
N THR A 123 44.85 -22.25 29.04
CA THR A 123 43.58 -22.96 28.86
C THR A 123 42.39 -22.12 29.33
N ALA A 124 42.50 -21.41 30.45
CA ALA A 124 41.43 -20.55 30.95
C ALA A 124 41.13 -19.37 29.98
N ASP A 125 42.17 -18.74 29.43
CA ASP A 125 42.00 -17.66 28.44
C ASP A 125 41.34 -18.18 27.15
N ARG A 126 41.73 -19.37 26.67
CA ARG A 126 41.11 -20.02 25.50
C ARG A 126 39.64 -20.35 25.72
N VAL A 127 39.28 -20.84 26.91
CA VAL A 127 37.88 -21.13 27.27
C VAL A 127 37.06 -19.85 27.30
N LEU A 128 37.59 -18.80 27.93
CA LEU A 128 36.92 -17.51 28.01
C LEU A 128 36.71 -16.90 26.61
N ASP A 129 37.70 -17.01 25.73
CA ASP A 129 37.62 -16.54 24.34
C ASP A 129 36.54 -17.27 23.54
N VAL A 130 36.45 -18.61 23.63
CA VAL A 130 35.40 -19.37 22.94
C VAL A 130 34.02 -19.00 23.47
N LEU A 131 33.85 -18.91 24.80
CA LEU A 131 32.58 -18.53 25.41
C LEU A 131 32.12 -17.13 24.97
N ASN A 132 33.05 -16.17 24.89
CA ASN A 132 32.76 -14.82 24.40
C ASN A 132 32.39 -14.79 22.90
N GLN A 133 32.99 -15.66 22.09
CA GLN A 133 32.76 -15.72 20.64
C GLN A 133 31.58 -16.62 20.24
N SER A 134 31.03 -17.39 21.17
CA SER A 134 29.92 -18.31 20.92
C SER A 134 28.64 -17.96 21.68
N ASP A 135 28.46 -16.69 22.02
CA ASP A 135 27.20 -16.20 22.56
C ASP A 135 26.05 -16.50 21.56
N PRO A 136 25.02 -17.27 21.93
CA PRO A 136 23.91 -17.59 21.03
C PRO A 136 23.18 -16.35 20.50
N SER A 137 23.22 -15.23 21.22
CA SER A 137 22.59 -13.97 20.82
C SER A 137 23.28 -13.27 19.65
N CYS A 138 24.49 -13.71 19.26
CA CYS A 138 25.18 -13.15 18.10
C CYS A 138 24.57 -13.60 16.75
N VAL A 139 23.72 -14.63 16.76
CA VAL A 139 22.99 -15.11 15.57
C VAL A 139 21.50 -14.82 15.75
N SER A 140 20.95 -13.96 14.89
CA SER A 140 19.53 -13.66 14.86
C SER A 140 19.04 -13.48 13.43
N LEU A 141 17.77 -13.80 13.19
CA LEU A 141 17.10 -13.43 11.93
C LEU A 141 16.83 -11.92 11.91
N ASP A 142 16.84 -11.31 10.73
CA ASP A 142 16.52 -9.89 10.58
C ASP A 142 15.00 -9.68 10.60
N GLU A 143 14.43 -9.60 11.81
CA GLU A 143 13.00 -9.39 12.02
C GLU A 143 12.46 -8.11 11.35
N ALA A 144 13.31 -7.08 11.23
CA ALA A 144 12.96 -5.84 10.56
C ALA A 144 12.82 -6.04 9.05
N LYS A 145 13.74 -6.76 8.40
CA LYS A 145 13.61 -7.15 6.99
C LYS A 145 12.41 -8.05 6.77
N ALA A 146 12.19 -9.08 7.60
CA ALA A 146 11.03 -9.96 7.48
C ALA A 146 9.71 -9.17 7.55
N SER A 147 9.63 -8.20 8.46
CA SER A 147 8.48 -7.30 8.59
C SER A 147 8.28 -6.40 7.35
N GLN A 148 9.37 -5.91 6.75
CA GLN A 148 9.32 -5.13 5.52
C GLN A 148 8.84 -5.97 4.33
N ILE A 149 9.38 -7.18 4.16
CA ILE A 149 8.95 -8.15 3.14
C ILE A 149 7.45 -8.40 3.26
N LEU A 150 6.97 -8.74 4.46
CA LEU A 150 5.55 -8.97 4.70
C LEU A 150 4.72 -7.72 4.37
N SER A 151 5.18 -6.52 4.70
CA SER A 151 4.47 -5.29 4.38
C SER A 151 4.39 -5.02 2.87
N LEU A 152 5.44 -5.34 2.11
CA LEU A 152 5.46 -5.24 0.65
C LEU A 152 4.48 -6.24 0.02
N THR A 153 4.52 -7.51 0.42
CA THR A 153 3.60 -8.55 -0.07
C THR A 153 2.14 -8.16 0.15
N ASN A 154 1.82 -7.64 1.32
CA ASN A 154 0.47 -7.19 1.58
C ASN A 154 0.07 -5.94 0.79
N SER A 155 1.03 -5.06 0.50
CA SER A 155 0.80 -3.89 -0.35
C SER A 155 0.47 -4.32 -1.79
N MET A 156 1.17 -5.32 -2.33
CA MET A 156 0.81 -5.94 -3.61
C MET A 156 -0.60 -6.55 -3.57
N LEU A 157 -0.96 -7.24 -2.50
CA LEU A 157 -2.30 -7.78 -2.32
C LEU A 157 -3.37 -6.67 -2.34
N LEU A 158 -3.15 -5.58 -1.59
CA LEU A 158 -4.05 -4.42 -1.58
C LEU A 158 -4.21 -3.81 -2.98
N LEU A 159 -3.10 -3.66 -3.71
CA LEU A 159 -3.11 -3.14 -5.07
C LEU A 159 -3.98 -4.02 -5.97
N VAL A 160 -3.73 -5.33 -6.01
CA VAL A 160 -4.52 -6.28 -6.82
C VAL A 160 -5.99 -6.28 -6.40
N CYS A 161 -6.25 -6.22 -5.09
CA CYS A 161 -7.60 -6.16 -4.55
C CYS A 161 -8.32 -4.85 -4.91
N SER A 162 -7.61 -3.72 -4.97
CA SER A 162 -8.16 -2.41 -5.34
C SER A 162 -8.66 -2.36 -6.79
N GLN A 163 -8.07 -3.16 -7.69
CA GLN A 163 -8.47 -3.23 -9.09
C GLN A 163 -9.78 -4.02 -9.28
N THR A 164 -10.14 -4.89 -8.33
CA THR A 164 -11.30 -5.78 -8.48
C THR A 164 -12.65 -5.03 -8.47
N PRO A 165 -12.92 -4.08 -7.56
CA PRO A 165 -14.12 -3.23 -7.62
C PRO A 165 -14.22 -2.41 -8.91
N LEU A 166 -13.10 -1.86 -9.40
CA LEU A 166 -13.02 -1.09 -10.64
C LEU A 166 -13.42 -1.95 -11.84
N MET A 167 -12.81 -3.13 -11.98
CA MET A 167 -13.12 -4.11 -13.01
C MET A 167 -14.59 -4.55 -12.94
N LYS A 168 -15.10 -4.86 -11.74
CA LYS A 168 -16.52 -5.24 -11.54
C LYS A 168 -17.48 -4.15 -11.99
N LYS A 169 -17.12 -2.87 -11.82
CA LYS A 169 -17.99 -1.76 -12.22
C LYS A 169 -18.01 -1.56 -13.73
N LEU A 170 -16.84 -1.65 -14.38
CA LEU A 170 -16.73 -1.66 -15.85
C LEU A 170 -17.51 -2.80 -16.49
N LEU A 171 -17.50 -3.99 -15.87
CA LEU A 171 -18.27 -5.15 -16.35
C LEU A 171 -19.78 -4.98 -16.15
N LYS A 172 -20.23 -4.24 -15.12
CA LYS A 172 -21.65 -3.94 -14.88
C LYS A 172 -22.22 -2.87 -15.81
N SER A 173 -21.40 -1.96 -16.34
CA SER A 173 -21.84 -0.97 -17.34
C SER A 173 -22.15 -1.56 -18.71
N CYS A 174 -21.75 -2.81 -18.97
CA CYS A 174 -22.19 -3.57 -20.14
C CYS A 174 -23.66 -4.00 -19.96
N GLN A 175 -24.59 -3.25 -20.56
CA GLN A 175 -26.02 -3.58 -20.54
C GLN A 175 -26.27 -4.93 -21.23
N PHE A 176 -26.58 -5.97 -20.44
CA PHE A 176 -27.23 -7.19 -20.91
C PHE A 176 -28.74 -7.10 -20.64
N PRO A 177 -29.61 -7.61 -21.53
CA PRO A 177 -31.05 -7.68 -21.27
C PRO A 177 -31.29 -8.45 -19.96
N HIS A 178 -32.11 -7.85 -19.10
CA HIS A 178 -32.34 -8.27 -17.71
C HIS A 178 -32.86 -9.70 -17.62
N HIS A 179 -32.04 -10.64 -17.17
CA HIS A 179 -32.41 -11.72 -16.24
C HIS A 179 -31.14 -12.47 -15.80
N LEU A 180 -31.11 -12.89 -14.53
CA LEU A 180 -30.03 -13.60 -13.81
C LEU A 180 -29.02 -12.71 -13.06
N SER A 181 -29.37 -12.25 -11.85
CA SER A 181 -28.39 -11.57 -10.99
C SER A 181 -28.61 -11.67 -9.47
N SER A 182 -29.32 -12.67 -8.92
CA SER A 182 -29.49 -12.74 -7.45
C SER A 182 -28.48 -13.62 -6.72
N LEU A 183 -27.95 -14.70 -7.32
CA LEU A 183 -27.09 -15.64 -6.57
C LEU A 183 -25.58 -15.26 -6.57
N HIS A 184 -25.12 -14.56 -7.61
CA HIS A 184 -23.71 -14.14 -7.76
C HIS A 184 -23.31 -13.01 -6.79
N ARG A 185 -24.29 -12.30 -6.20
CA ARG A 185 -24.04 -11.17 -5.30
C ARG A 185 -23.80 -11.56 -3.84
N TYR A 186 -24.30 -12.73 -3.42
CA TYR A 186 -24.33 -13.12 -2.00
C TYR A 186 -23.07 -13.89 -1.57
N LEU A 187 -22.62 -14.86 -2.36
CA LEU A 187 -21.46 -15.70 -2.01
C LEU A 187 -20.12 -14.94 -2.00
N PHE A 188 -20.00 -13.88 -2.80
CA PHE A 188 -18.76 -13.11 -2.93
C PHE A 188 -18.55 -12.03 -1.85
N ARG A 189 -19.60 -11.63 -1.13
CA ARG A 189 -19.52 -10.58 -0.10
C ARG A 189 -18.85 -11.09 1.19
N LYS A 190 -18.92 -12.40 1.44
CA LYS A 190 -18.49 -13.02 2.70
C LYS A 190 -16.98 -13.32 2.75
N HIS A 191 -16.34 -13.62 1.62
CA HIS A 191 -14.91 -14.01 1.58
C HIS A 191 -13.94 -12.81 1.54
N PHE A 192 -14.37 -11.65 1.01
CA PHE A 192 -13.49 -10.48 0.83
C PHE A 192 -13.35 -9.61 2.08
N ILE A 193 -14.42 -9.45 2.87
CA ILE A 193 -14.44 -8.56 4.05
C ILE A 193 -13.58 -9.11 5.20
N LEU A 194 -13.46 -10.44 5.31
CA LEU A 194 -12.82 -11.09 6.47
C LEU A 194 -11.27 -11.00 6.48
N ASN A 195 -10.60 -10.95 5.33
CA ASN A 195 -9.14 -10.78 5.28
C ASN A 195 -8.69 -9.32 5.14
N PHE A 196 -9.59 -8.40 4.76
CA PHE A 196 -9.26 -7.01 4.46
C PHE A 196 -9.25 -6.12 5.71
N LEU A 197 -10.09 -6.41 6.71
CA LEU A 197 -10.23 -5.60 7.93
C LEU A 197 -9.02 -5.69 8.88
N HIS A 198 -8.23 -6.78 8.83
CA HIS A 198 -6.99 -6.91 9.62
C HIS A 198 -5.84 -6.05 9.10
N PHE A 199 -6.02 -5.38 7.95
CA PHE A 199 -4.94 -4.69 7.25
C PHE A 199 -4.93 -3.17 7.41
N PHE A 200 -6.03 -2.58 7.91
CA PHE A 200 -6.13 -1.13 8.06
C PHE A 200 -5.72 -0.72 9.47
N PRO A 201 -4.75 0.20 9.61
CA PRO A 201 -4.40 0.75 10.91
C PRO A 201 -5.56 1.58 11.46
N ASP A 202 -5.58 1.76 12.78
CA ASP A 202 -6.43 2.76 13.41
C ASP A 202 -6.18 4.14 12.79
N SER A 203 -7.21 4.98 12.81
CA SER A 203 -7.11 6.33 12.29
C SER A 203 -6.01 7.10 13.01
N SER A 204 -5.10 7.69 12.24
CA SER A 204 -4.07 8.57 12.78
C SER A 204 -4.66 9.94 13.10
N GLU A 205 -4.21 10.56 14.19
CA GLU A 205 -4.57 11.93 14.52
C GLU A 205 -3.92 12.91 13.54
N VAL A 206 -4.68 13.88 13.06
CA VAL A 206 -4.21 14.88 12.10
C VAL A 206 -5.02 16.16 12.19
N HIS A 207 -4.32 17.29 12.07
CA HIS A 207 -4.87 18.63 12.15
C HIS A 207 -4.41 19.44 10.94
N LEU A 208 -5.26 20.34 10.46
CA LEU A 208 -4.95 21.25 9.37
C LEU A 208 -4.07 22.39 9.84
N ASP A 209 -3.11 22.80 9.02
CA ASP A 209 -2.20 23.90 9.30
C ASP A 209 -2.75 25.23 8.72
N PRO A 210 -3.21 26.18 9.57
CA PRO A 210 -3.71 27.48 9.11
C PRO A 210 -2.65 28.37 8.45
N GLU A 211 -1.36 28.13 8.68
CA GLU A 211 -0.28 28.89 8.05
C GLU A 211 -0.15 28.53 6.56
N THR A 212 -0.52 27.31 6.18
CA THR A 212 -0.47 26.83 4.80
C THR A 212 -1.72 27.18 3.99
N ALA A 213 -2.85 27.38 4.66
CA ALA A 213 -4.15 27.48 4.03
C ALA A 213 -4.31 28.71 3.13
N HIS A 214 -4.95 28.52 1.98
CA HIS A 214 -5.29 29.62 1.11
C HIS A 214 -6.18 30.67 1.79
N PRO A 215 -6.02 31.99 1.55
CA PRO A 215 -6.77 33.07 2.22
C PRO A 215 -8.30 33.02 2.11
N LYS A 216 -8.84 32.23 1.17
CA LYS A 216 -10.28 31.96 1.03
C LYS A 216 -10.76 30.70 1.78
N LEU A 217 -9.91 30.06 2.57
CA LEU A 217 -10.26 28.89 3.37
C LEU A 217 -10.39 29.27 4.83
N VAL A 218 -11.50 28.87 5.45
CA VAL A 218 -11.74 29.03 6.88
C VAL A 218 -11.61 27.66 7.52
N ILE A 219 -10.64 27.53 8.42
CA ILE A 219 -10.41 26.32 9.23
C ILE A 219 -11.17 26.45 10.55
N SER A 220 -11.75 25.35 11.04
CA SER A 220 -12.38 25.32 12.36
C SER A 220 -11.38 25.58 13.50
N PRO A 221 -11.83 26.03 14.68
CA PRO A 221 -10.95 26.18 15.85
C PRO A 221 -10.25 24.88 16.29
N LYS A 222 -10.84 23.73 15.95
CA LYS A 222 -10.28 22.40 16.23
C LYS A 222 -9.28 21.94 15.15
N CYS A 223 -9.06 22.73 14.10
CA CYS A 223 -8.21 22.35 12.96
C CYS A 223 -8.60 21.03 12.28
N ASP A 224 -9.87 20.63 12.39
CA ASP A 224 -10.41 19.37 11.89
C ASP A 224 -11.32 19.56 10.68
N SER A 225 -11.62 20.78 10.27
CA SER A 225 -12.47 21.05 9.12
C SER A 225 -12.05 22.31 8.37
N VAL A 226 -12.38 22.33 7.08
CA VAL A 226 -12.10 23.45 6.19
C VAL A 226 -13.30 23.76 5.31
N SER A 227 -13.63 25.04 5.18
CA SER A 227 -14.69 25.56 4.33
C SER A 227 -14.19 26.69 3.44
N TYR A 228 -14.84 26.90 2.31
CA TYR A 228 -14.55 28.02 1.42
C TYR A 228 -15.37 29.25 1.83
N THR A 229 -14.76 30.43 1.74
CA THR A 229 -15.43 31.73 1.84
C THR A 229 -15.18 32.59 0.61
N ASP A 230 -16.17 33.39 0.21
CA ASP A 230 -16.01 34.34 -0.89
C ASP A 230 -15.15 35.55 -0.50
N ALA A 231 -15.06 35.86 0.79
CA ALA A 231 -14.28 36.96 1.31
C ALA A 231 -12.79 36.61 1.38
N TRP A 232 -11.93 37.49 0.87
CA TRP A 232 -10.49 37.37 1.05
C TRP A 232 -10.10 37.72 2.50
N GLN A 233 -9.56 36.75 3.24
CA GLN A 233 -9.13 37.00 4.62
C GLN A 233 -7.80 37.76 4.65
N LYS A 234 -7.67 38.70 5.60
CA LYS A 234 -6.44 39.47 5.81
C LYS A 234 -5.43 38.65 6.62
N LEU A 235 -4.77 37.71 5.96
CA LEU A 235 -3.73 36.85 6.55
C LEU A 235 -2.34 37.30 6.09
N PRO A 236 -1.28 37.10 6.90
CA PRO A 236 0.08 37.36 6.48
C PRO A 236 0.46 36.50 5.27
N ASP A 237 1.11 37.11 4.28
CA ASP A 237 1.71 36.38 3.17
C ASP A 237 3.02 35.74 3.65
N GLN A 238 3.03 34.42 3.72
CA GLN A 238 4.16 33.62 4.15
C GLN A 238 4.49 32.59 3.06
N PRO A 239 5.76 32.13 2.97
CA PRO A 239 6.19 31.19 1.93
C PRO A 239 5.37 29.89 1.88
N GLY A 240 4.96 29.35 3.04
CA GLY A 240 4.19 28.12 3.15
C GLY A 240 2.72 28.23 2.71
N ARG A 241 2.19 29.44 2.56
CA ARG A 241 0.78 29.69 2.25
C ARG A 241 0.47 29.50 0.78
N PHE A 242 -0.54 28.69 0.46
CA PHE A 242 -1.08 28.64 -0.90
C PHE A 242 -1.73 29.96 -1.29
N ASP A 243 -1.32 30.57 -2.40
CA ASP A 243 -1.87 31.85 -2.88
C ASP A 243 -2.81 31.70 -4.09
N THR A 244 -2.73 30.56 -4.78
CA THR A 244 -3.39 30.33 -6.06
C THR A 244 -4.41 29.20 -5.97
N THR A 245 -4.06 28.08 -5.33
CA THR A 245 -4.94 26.92 -5.18
C THR A 245 -5.66 26.94 -3.85
N LEU A 246 -6.90 26.45 -3.83
CA LEU A 246 -7.75 26.37 -2.62
C LEU A 246 -7.32 25.20 -1.72
N ASN A 247 -6.02 25.07 -1.48
CA ASN A 247 -5.42 23.98 -0.74
C ASN A 247 -5.10 24.38 0.70
N VAL A 248 -5.08 23.37 1.56
CA VAL A 248 -4.49 23.37 2.90
C VAL A 248 -3.84 22.01 3.12
N ILE A 249 -2.73 21.96 3.86
CA ILE A 249 -2.11 20.70 4.27
C ILE A 249 -2.17 20.49 5.78
N SER A 250 -1.91 19.28 6.24
CA SER A 250 -1.82 18.96 7.66
C SER A 250 -0.59 19.58 8.31
N LEU A 251 -0.71 19.90 9.60
CA LEU A 251 0.40 20.31 10.46
C LEU A 251 1.37 19.14 10.67
N GLN A 252 0.84 17.95 10.89
CA GLN A 252 1.62 16.73 11.04
C GLN A 252 2.13 16.27 9.67
N GLY A 253 3.44 16.03 9.60
CA GLY A 253 4.10 15.29 8.51
C GLY A 253 4.40 13.87 8.98
N PHE A 254 4.10 12.89 8.14
CA PHE A 254 4.27 11.47 8.41
C PHE A 254 5.46 10.93 7.63
N SER A 255 6.30 10.08 8.23
CA SER A 255 7.57 9.65 7.58
C SER A 255 7.83 8.15 7.63
N PHE A 256 7.01 7.37 8.35
CA PHE A 256 7.21 5.93 8.52
C PHE A 256 5.89 5.23 8.84
N GLY A 257 5.86 3.90 8.74
CA GLY A 257 4.67 3.12 9.11
C GLY A 257 3.50 3.24 8.15
N ARG A 258 2.29 3.06 8.67
CA ARG A 258 1.03 3.14 7.92
C ARG A 258 0.12 4.13 8.62
N HIS A 259 -0.50 5.02 7.84
CA HIS A 259 -1.43 6.02 8.36
C HIS A 259 -2.73 6.00 7.57
N TYR A 260 -3.82 6.27 8.28
CA TYR A 260 -5.17 6.25 7.74
C TYR A 260 -5.96 7.44 8.31
N TRP A 261 -6.73 8.11 7.46
CA TRP A 261 -7.59 9.22 7.82
C TRP A 261 -8.94 9.09 7.15
N GLU A 262 -10.00 9.45 7.85
CA GLU A 262 -11.35 9.52 7.32
C GLU A 262 -11.79 10.97 7.13
N ILE A 263 -12.25 11.27 5.92
CA ILE A 263 -12.65 12.61 5.53
C ILE A 263 -14.12 12.58 5.09
N ASP A 264 -14.97 13.32 5.79
CA ASP A 264 -16.34 13.59 5.42
C ASP A 264 -16.39 14.67 4.32
N VAL A 265 -17.03 14.31 3.21
CA VAL A 265 -17.25 15.16 2.02
C VAL A 265 -18.74 15.27 1.68
N THR A 266 -19.60 14.99 2.66
CA THR A 266 -21.06 14.94 2.49
C THR A 266 -21.61 16.27 1.97
N GLY A 267 -22.44 16.18 0.92
CA GLY A 267 -23.10 17.35 0.33
C GLY A 267 -22.20 18.20 -0.57
N LYS A 268 -20.93 17.84 -0.76
CA LYS A 268 -20.03 18.55 -1.68
C LYS A 268 -20.18 18.08 -3.12
N THR A 269 -19.98 19.00 -4.06
CA THR A 269 -20.01 18.75 -5.51
C THR A 269 -18.64 18.92 -6.18
N TYR A 270 -17.68 19.53 -5.46
CA TYR A 270 -16.29 19.62 -5.86
C TYR A 270 -15.38 19.50 -4.63
N TRP A 271 -14.37 18.64 -4.70
CA TRP A 271 -13.28 18.55 -3.75
C TRP A 271 -12.08 17.80 -4.33
N GLU A 272 -10.92 18.02 -3.74
CA GLU A 272 -9.70 17.22 -3.97
C GLU A 272 -9.15 16.78 -2.61
N LEU A 273 -8.81 15.49 -2.50
CA LEU A 273 -8.21 14.88 -1.32
C LEU A 273 -6.92 14.19 -1.73
N GLY A 274 -5.85 14.37 -0.97
CA GLY A 274 -4.58 13.78 -1.32
C GLY A 274 -3.56 13.74 -0.20
N VAL A 275 -2.35 13.32 -0.57
CA VAL A 275 -1.15 13.50 0.23
C VAL A 275 -0.06 14.15 -0.62
N THR A 276 0.83 14.90 0.02
CA THR A 276 1.88 15.65 -0.69
C THR A 276 3.14 15.79 0.15
N TYR A 277 4.28 15.92 -0.51
CA TYR A 277 5.50 16.38 0.12
C TYR A 277 5.41 17.87 0.52
N PRO A 278 6.19 18.33 1.50
CA PRO A 278 6.22 19.74 1.89
C PRO A 278 6.64 20.66 0.73
N THR A 279 7.39 20.14 -0.23
CA THR A 279 7.95 20.81 -1.41
C THR A 279 6.94 21.17 -2.49
N ILE A 280 5.65 20.82 -2.36
CA ILE A 280 4.62 21.24 -3.32
C ILE A 280 4.64 22.78 -3.50
N PRO A 281 4.68 23.27 -4.76
CA PRO A 281 4.67 24.70 -5.01
C PRO A 281 3.45 25.39 -4.39
N ARG A 282 3.69 26.43 -3.59
CA ARG A 282 2.64 27.19 -2.88
C ARG A 282 2.19 28.44 -3.64
N LYS A 283 3.02 28.92 -4.56
CA LYS A 283 2.87 30.22 -5.22
C LYS A 283 2.75 30.09 -6.73
N GLY A 284 1.96 30.99 -7.32
CA GLY A 284 1.87 31.17 -8.78
C GLY A 284 0.91 30.22 -9.50
N VAL A 285 0.82 30.41 -10.82
CA VAL A 285 -0.22 29.84 -11.69
C VAL A 285 0.16 28.52 -12.38
N SER A 286 1.27 27.90 -11.99
CA SER A 286 1.67 26.60 -12.53
C SER A 286 0.66 25.54 -12.13
N GLU A 287 0.32 24.61 -13.02
CA GLU A 287 -0.52 23.47 -12.66
C GLU A 287 0.12 22.61 -11.56
N GLU A 288 1.45 22.66 -11.38
CA GLU A 288 2.16 21.91 -10.35
C GLU A 288 1.75 22.25 -8.91
N CYS A 289 1.11 23.41 -8.66
CA CYS A 289 0.58 23.78 -7.34
C CYS A 289 -0.78 23.13 -7.03
N TRP A 290 -1.39 22.45 -8.00
CA TRP A 290 -2.64 21.72 -7.87
C TRP A 290 -2.37 20.28 -7.43
N LEU A 291 -3.26 19.71 -6.61
CA LEU A 291 -3.05 18.37 -6.07
C LEU A 291 -3.07 17.32 -7.19
N GLY A 292 -2.06 16.44 -7.18
CA GLY A 292 -1.85 15.38 -8.17
C GLY A 292 -1.38 15.87 -9.55
N ARG A 293 -1.27 17.17 -9.79
CA ARG A 293 -0.81 17.71 -11.09
C ARG A 293 0.72 17.80 -11.19
N GLY A 294 1.41 17.89 -10.06
CA GLY A 294 2.87 17.70 -9.97
C GLY A 294 3.26 16.27 -9.56
N ALA A 295 4.57 15.99 -9.58
CA ALA A 295 5.13 14.69 -9.16
C ALA A 295 5.18 14.49 -7.62
N VAL A 296 4.97 15.57 -6.85
CA VAL A 296 5.13 15.59 -5.38
C VAL A 296 3.82 15.44 -4.62
N SER A 297 2.73 15.07 -5.31
CA SER A 297 1.42 14.84 -4.70
C SER A 297 0.64 13.74 -5.41
N TRP A 298 -0.25 13.10 -4.65
CA TRP A 298 -1.18 12.06 -5.11
C TRP A 298 -2.58 12.43 -4.64
N CYS A 299 -3.54 12.41 -5.56
CA CYS A 299 -4.85 13.00 -5.31
C CYS A 299 -5.99 12.18 -5.91
N VAL A 300 -7.15 12.17 -5.25
CA VAL A 300 -8.44 11.87 -5.86
C VAL A 300 -9.29 13.14 -5.82
N GLU A 301 -9.78 13.51 -6.99
CA GLU A 301 -10.67 14.62 -7.25
C GLU A 301 -12.08 14.09 -7.47
N PHE A 302 -13.07 14.79 -6.93
CA PHE A 302 -14.46 14.66 -7.33
C PHE A 302 -14.92 15.98 -7.89
N PHE A 303 -15.33 16.00 -9.16
CA PHE A 303 -15.82 17.20 -9.82
C PHE A 303 -16.95 16.83 -10.78
N ASP A 304 -18.06 17.56 -10.70
CA ASP A 304 -19.24 17.41 -11.58
C ASP A 304 -19.78 15.96 -11.69
N GLY A 305 -19.73 15.20 -10.59
CA GLY A 305 -20.23 13.83 -10.55
C GLY A 305 -19.24 12.76 -11.00
N GLU A 306 -18.03 13.14 -11.42
CA GLU A 306 -16.96 12.23 -11.81
C GLU A 306 -15.85 12.19 -10.76
N TYR A 307 -15.22 11.03 -10.63
CA TYR A 307 -14.05 10.83 -9.78
C TYR A 307 -12.83 10.64 -10.66
N THR A 308 -11.75 11.37 -10.39
CA THR A 308 -10.49 11.25 -11.13
C THR A 308 -9.32 11.17 -10.17
N ALA A 309 -8.49 10.13 -10.34
CA ALA A 309 -7.22 10.02 -9.63
C ALA A 309 -6.13 10.74 -10.43
N TRP A 310 -5.30 11.53 -9.76
CA TRP A 310 -4.26 12.36 -10.38
C TRP A 310 -2.90 12.17 -9.71
N HIS A 311 -1.87 12.01 -10.53
CA HIS A 311 -0.47 12.06 -10.13
C HIS A 311 0.42 12.46 -11.32
N GLY A 312 1.39 13.35 -11.12
CA GLY A 312 2.32 13.77 -12.18
C GLY A 312 1.62 14.39 -13.40
N GLY A 313 0.44 15.01 -13.21
CA GLY A 313 -0.33 15.61 -14.30
C GLY A 313 -1.10 14.60 -15.14
N VAL A 314 -1.07 13.31 -14.78
CA VAL A 314 -1.77 12.25 -15.51
C VAL A 314 -3.12 11.94 -14.84
N PRO A 315 -4.25 12.17 -15.53
CA PRO A 315 -5.56 11.80 -15.02
C PRO A 315 -5.85 10.31 -15.22
N HIS A 316 -6.52 9.72 -14.24
CA HIS A 316 -7.13 8.41 -14.33
C HIS A 316 -8.58 8.47 -13.86
N GLN A 317 -9.52 8.48 -14.81
CA GLN A 317 -10.95 8.50 -14.49
C GLN A 317 -11.37 7.20 -13.80
N LEU A 318 -12.00 7.36 -12.63
CA LEU A 318 -12.53 6.24 -11.86
C LEU A 318 -13.98 5.98 -12.30
N PRO A 319 -14.38 4.71 -12.50
CA PRO A 319 -15.67 4.35 -13.07
C PRO A 319 -16.81 4.49 -12.06
N PHE A 320 -16.82 5.50 -11.19
CA PHE A 320 -17.79 5.64 -10.10
C PHE A 320 -18.92 6.63 -10.40
N THR A 321 -20.12 6.10 -10.63
CA THR A 321 -21.38 6.87 -10.75
C THR A 321 -22.12 7.20 -9.45
N LYS A 322 -21.70 6.64 -8.30
CA LYS A 322 -22.36 6.93 -6.99
C LYS A 322 -21.52 7.97 -6.26
N ARG A 323 -22.15 8.82 -5.46
CA ARG A 323 -21.45 9.75 -4.56
C ARG A 323 -21.11 9.06 -3.25
N PHE A 324 -19.88 9.25 -2.78
CA PHE A 324 -19.42 8.80 -1.48
C PHE A 324 -19.51 9.96 -0.48
N CYS A 325 -19.94 9.66 0.74
CA CYS A 325 -20.07 10.64 1.82
C CYS A 325 -18.77 10.75 2.63
N ARG A 326 -18.04 9.63 2.75
CA ARG A 326 -16.79 9.55 3.50
C ARG A 326 -15.73 8.82 2.71
N ILE A 327 -14.58 9.45 2.59
CA ILE A 327 -13.41 8.94 1.88
C ILE A 327 -12.32 8.65 2.90
N GLY A 328 -11.77 7.45 2.85
CA GLY A 328 -10.56 7.11 3.56
C GLY A 328 -9.34 7.43 2.71
N VAL A 329 -8.32 8.05 3.29
CA VAL A 329 -6.99 8.26 2.69
C VAL A 329 -6.00 7.47 3.52
N MET A 330 -5.24 6.58 2.88
CA MET A 330 -4.25 5.74 3.53
C MET A 330 -2.90 5.87 2.84
N CYS A 331 -1.82 6.00 3.61
CA CYS A 331 -0.46 5.85 3.09
C CYS A 331 0.30 4.73 3.81
N SER A 332 1.10 3.96 3.07
CA SER A 332 1.97 2.90 3.58
C SER A 332 3.40 3.19 3.17
N PHE A 333 4.25 3.61 4.10
CA PHE A 333 5.67 3.87 3.84
C PHE A 333 6.44 2.61 3.46
N PRO A 334 6.33 1.48 4.19
CA PRO A 334 7.04 0.27 3.79
C PRO A 334 6.54 -0.31 2.46
N GLY A 335 5.28 -0.03 2.10
CA GLY A 335 4.68 -0.48 0.85
C GLY A 335 4.79 0.49 -0.32
N GLY A 336 5.19 1.74 -0.08
CA GLY A 336 5.18 2.79 -1.09
C GLY A 336 3.82 3.05 -1.74
N LEU A 337 2.74 2.99 -0.95
CA LEU A 337 1.36 3.11 -1.46
C LEU A 337 0.63 4.32 -0.91
N VAL A 338 -0.19 4.93 -1.77
CA VAL A 338 -1.25 5.88 -1.39
C VAL A 338 -2.58 5.32 -1.88
N THR A 339 -3.51 5.03 -0.97
CA THR A 339 -4.79 4.38 -1.29
C THR A 339 -5.97 5.23 -0.82
N PHE A 340 -6.95 5.39 -1.71
CA PHE A 340 -8.22 6.05 -1.44
C PHE A 340 -9.31 5.00 -1.37
N LEU A 341 -10.22 5.11 -0.39
CA LEU A 341 -11.24 4.09 -0.14
C LEU A 341 -12.60 4.68 0.27
N GLU A 342 -13.68 3.91 0.07
CA GLU A 342 -14.98 4.14 0.72
C GLU A 342 -14.86 3.72 2.18
N ALA A 343 -14.83 4.69 3.11
CA ALA A 343 -14.55 4.46 4.53
C ALA A 343 -15.52 3.44 5.14
N ASP A 344 -16.84 3.61 4.96
CA ASP A 344 -17.86 2.75 5.57
C ASP A 344 -17.75 1.26 5.20
N LYS A 345 -17.16 0.95 4.04
CA LYS A 345 -17.04 -0.42 3.52
C LYS A 345 -15.60 -0.89 3.40
N MET A 346 -14.64 -0.06 3.78
CA MET A 346 -13.21 -0.24 3.52
C MET A 346 -12.95 -0.75 2.10
N THR A 347 -13.65 -0.19 1.11
CA THR A 347 -13.55 -0.65 -0.28
C THR A 347 -12.65 0.32 -1.05
N PRO A 348 -11.50 -0.12 -1.60
CA PRO A 348 -10.62 0.78 -2.34
C PRO A 348 -11.32 1.39 -3.55
N LEU A 349 -11.14 2.70 -3.71
CA LEU A 349 -11.48 3.47 -4.89
C LEU A 349 -10.31 3.47 -5.87
N PHE A 350 -9.10 3.74 -5.37
CA PHE A 350 -7.89 3.79 -6.18
C PHE A 350 -6.65 3.62 -5.31
N SER A 351 -5.57 3.09 -5.87
CA SER A 351 -4.28 2.96 -5.20
C SER A 351 -3.15 3.35 -6.14
N PHE A 352 -2.31 4.29 -5.70
CA PHE A 352 -1.08 4.67 -6.36
C PHE A 352 0.08 3.85 -5.82
N CYS A 353 0.89 3.33 -6.73
CA CYS A 353 2.23 2.83 -6.43
C CYS A 353 3.21 4.00 -6.53
N ALA A 354 3.48 4.64 -5.39
CA ALA A 354 4.44 5.74 -5.30
C ALA A 354 5.89 5.24 -5.20
N GLY A 355 6.10 3.99 -4.78
CA GLY A 355 7.44 3.48 -4.47
C GLY A 355 7.98 4.12 -3.18
N THR A 356 9.29 4.21 -3.05
CA THR A 356 9.90 4.79 -1.85
C THR A 356 9.61 6.29 -1.75
N PHE A 357 8.98 6.70 -0.65
CA PHE A 357 8.80 8.12 -0.37
C PHE A 357 10.13 8.78 0.02
N SER A 358 10.45 9.91 -0.60
CA SER A 358 11.71 10.64 -0.39
C SER A 358 11.64 11.63 0.76
N GLU A 359 10.44 12.04 1.16
CA GLU A 359 10.19 13.04 2.19
C GLU A 359 8.96 12.64 3.04
N CYS A 360 8.69 13.39 4.10
CA CYS A 360 7.46 13.23 4.86
C CYS A 360 6.23 13.58 4.01
N LEU A 361 5.12 12.89 4.24
CA LEU A 361 3.83 13.15 3.61
C LEU A 361 2.94 13.97 4.54
N HIS A 362 2.27 14.96 3.97
CA HIS A 362 1.20 15.71 4.62
C HIS A 362 -0.14 15.37 3.95
N LEU A 363 -1.21 15.24 4.75
CA LEU A 363 -2.57 15.18 4.25
C LEU A 363 -2.90 16.52 3.59
N ALA A 364 -3.46 16.50 2.38
CA ALA A 364 -3.79 17.69 1.61
C ALA A 364 -5.29 17.70 1.27
N LEU A 365 -5.97 18.82 1.57
CA LEU A 365 -7.39 18.99 1.33
C LEU A 365 -7.65 20.24 0.48
N CYS A 366 -8.55 20.11 -0.48
CA CYS A 366 -9.15 21.22 -1.23
C CYS A 366 -10.67 21.10 -1.16
N PRO A 367 -11.39 22.00 -0.47
CA PRO A 367 -12.85 21.99 -0.45
C PRO A 367 -13.47 22.47 -1.76
N GLY A 368 -12.67 22.93 -2.72
CA GLY A 368 -13.16 23.56 -3.94
C GLY A 368 -13.82 24.92 -3.67
N HIS A 369 -14.10 25.65 -4.74
CA HIS A 369 -14.86 26.90 -4.66
C HIS A 369 -16.36 26.61 -4.46
N ASN A 370 -17.09 27.60 -3.96
CA ASN A 370 -18.54 27.52 -3.86
C ASN A 370 -19.19 27.64 -5.25
N HIS A 371 -19.66 26.53 -5.82
CA HIS A 371 -20.29 26.49 -7.14
C HIS A 371 -21.75 26.98 -7.07
N SER A 372 -21.94 28.30 -6.96
CA SER A 372 -23.26 28.94 -6.84
C SER A 372 -24.13 28.41 -5.69
N GLY A 373 -23.50 28.08 -4.55
CA GLY A 373 -24.17 27.56 -3.36
C GLY A 373 -24.25 26.04 -3.28
N THR A 374 -23.87 25.30 -4.33
CA THR A 374 -23.98 23.82 -4.34
C THR A 374 -22.81 23.08 -3.71
N ASN A 375 -21.74 23.79 -3.32
CA ASN A 375 -20.52 23.22 -2.72
C ASN A 375 -20.12 23.88 -1.39
N SER A 376 -21.07 24.48 -0.67
CA SER A 376 -20.79 25.27 0.54
C SER A 376 -20.44 24.44 1.78
N SER A 377 -20.73 23.14 1.78
CA SER A 377 -20.41 22.25 2.91
C SER A 377 -18.90 22.17 3.15
N PRO A 378 -18.46 22.15 4.43
CA PRO A 378 -17.06 21.95 4.77
C PRO A 378 -16.60 20.53 4.41
N ILE A 379 -15.28 20.36 4.29
CA ILE A 379 -14.63 19.05 4.44
C ILE A 379 -14.27 18.89 5.92
N VAL A 380 -14.54 17.71 6.50
CA VAL A 380 -14.28 17.43 7.93
C VAL A 380 -13.45 16.16 8.08
N ILE A 381 -12.40 16.20 8.90
CA ILE A 381 -11.59 15.07 9.34
C ILE A 381 -12.33 14.42 10.52
N CYS A 382 -12.74 13.17 10.38
CA CYS A 382 -13.66 12.54 11.33
C CYS A 382 -13.07 12.19 12.70
N ASN A 383 -11.74 12.09 12.82
CA ASN A 383 -11.05 11.51 13.98
C ASN A 383 -9.96 12.42 14.60
N ALA A 384 -10.10 13.75 14.55
CA ALA A 384 -9.27 14.62 15.38
C ALA A 384 -9.76 14.53 16.84
N SER A 385 -9.02 13.85 17.71
CA SER A 385 -9.21 13.98 19.15
C SER A 385 -8.99 15.43 19.54
N SER A 386 -9.90 15.99 20.33
CA SER A 386 -9.75 17.34 20.89
C SER A 386 -8.44 17.45 21.67
N PRO A 387 -7.69 18.57 21.59
CA PRO A 387 -6.59 18.79 22.52
C PRO A 387 -7.19 18.81 23.92
N THR A 388 -6.91 17.78 24.72
CA THR A 388 -7.18 17.80 26.15
C THR A 388 -6.32 18.92 26.71
N SER A 389 -6.98 20.04 27.02
CA SER A 389 -6.46 21.07 27.89
C SER A 389 -6.35 20.47 29.30
N ASP A 390 -5.25 19.77 29.56
CA ASP A 390 -4.87 19.44 30.91
C ASP A 390 -3.84 20.48 31.37
N LEU A 391 -4.32 21.27 32.35
CA LEU A 391 -3.63 22.25 33.19
C LEU A 391 -2.46 21.65 33.97
#